data_AF-A0A7X7QRH4-F1
#
_entry.id   AF-A0A7X7QRH4-F1
#
_cell.length_a   1.000
_cell.length_b   1.000
_cell.length_c   1.000
_cell.angle_alpha   90.00
_cell.angle_beta   90.00
_cell.angle_gamma   90.00
#
_symmetry.space_group_name_H-M   'P 1'
#
loop_
_entity.id
_entity.type
_entity.pdbx_description
1 polymer ?
#
loop_
_entity_poly.entity_id
_entity_poly.type
_entity_poly.pdbx_seq_one_letter_code
_entity_poly.pdbx_strand_id
1 'polypeptide(L)'
;MKRNRKRRVQSRMMPVGGFALLVVLSLFSIGYVLLDSLCGSLSDRIRRLETEQEDLDFKVRREQNRWAAMTTADQIELALNRHGLNMTLPSGEQVVRLRVDPAGGVYRARDQFARRQ
;
A
#
# COMPACT_ATOMS: atom_id res chain seq x y z
N MET A 1 46.61 58.41 45.68
CA MET A 1 46.65 56.93 45.56
C MET A 1 45.29 56.40 45.10
N LYS A 2 45.19 55.95 43.84
CA LYS A 2 43.95 55.38 43.26
C LYS A 2 43.77 53.93 43.70
N ARG A 3 42.79 53.65 44.56
CA ARG A 3 42.46 52.28 44.99
C ARG A 3 41.38 51.72 44.06
N ASN A 4 41.80 50.90 43.10
CA ASN A 4 40.93 50.32 42.08
C ASN A 4 40.15 49.13 42.69
N ARG A 5 38.89 49.36 43.10
CA ARG A 5 38.00 48.32 43.63
C ARG A 5 37.44 47.50 42.46
N LYS A 6 38.09 46.37 42.14
CA LYS A 6 37.55 45.37 41.21
C LYS A 6 36.24 44.82 41.78
N ARG A 7 35.11 45.26 41.22
CA ARG A 7 33.77 44.72 41.47
C ARG A 7 33.82 43.24 41.08
N ARG A 8 33.81 42.33 42.05
CA ARG A 8 33.54 40.93 41.80
C ARG A 8 32.07 40.85 41.39
N VAL A 9 31.84 40.80 40.08
CA VAL A 9 30.55 40.37 39.54
C VAL A 9 30.46 38.89 39.95
N GLN A 10 29.74 38.62 41.04
CA GLN A 10 29.31 37.27 41.35
C GLN A 10 28.38 36.87 40.21
N SER A 11 28.94 36.23 39.19
CA SER A 11 28.18 35.41 38.26
C SER A 11 27.46 34.37 39.10
N ARG A 12 26.18 34.63 39.38
CA ARG A 12 25.30 33.75 40.12
C ARG A 12 25.15 32.49 39.28
N MET A 13 26.07 31.53 39.45
CA MET A 13 26.01 30.22 38.83
C MET A 13 24.63 29.65 39.17
N MET A 14 23.82 29.39 38.15
CA MET A 14 22.54 28.71 38.33
C MET A 14 22.79 27.41 39.09
N PRO A 15 21.92 27.04 40.05
CA PRO A 15 22.04 25.75 40.73
C PRO A 15 22.00 24.64 39.67
N VAL A 16 23.03 23.81 39.61
CA VAL A 16 23.23 22.76 38.60
C VAL A 16 21.99 21.87 38.45
N GLY A 17 21.26 21.63 39.54
CA GLY A 17 20.00 20.87 39.51
C GLY A 17 18.86 21.52 38.72
N GLY A 18 18.76 22.86 38.73
CA GLY A 18 17.76 23.58 37.94
C GLY A 18 18.04 23.51 36.44
N PHE A 19 19.31 23.61 36.05
CA PHE A 19 19.72 23.42 34.67
C PHE A 19 19.46 21.98 34.17
N ALA A 20 19.77 20.98 35.00
CA ALA A 20 19.50 19.58 34.66
C ALA A 20 18.01 19.32 34.42
N LEU A 21 17.11 19.87 35.25
CA LEU A 21 15.67 19.75 35.06
C LEU A 21 15.21 20.37 33.74
N LEU A 22 15.72 21.56 33.39
CA LEU A 22 15.40 22.22 32.13
C LEU A 22 15.86 21.41 30.92
N VAL A 23 17.04 20.78 30.99
CA VAL A 23 17.53 19.90 29.93
C VAL A 23 16.62 18.69 29.76
N VAL A 24 16.21 18.03 30.85
CA VAL A 24 15.29 16.88 30.79
C VAL A 24 13.95 17.28 30.19
N LEU A 25 13.38 18.40 30.63
CA LEU A 25 12.12 18.91 30.07
C LEU A 25 12.27 19.23 28.58
N SER A 26 13.36 19.87 28.18
CA SER A 26 13.64 20.16 26.77
C SER A 26 13.75 18.89 25.94
N LEU A 27 14.44 17.86 26.43
CA LEU A 27 14.55 16.57 25.74
C LEU A 27 13.18 15.91 25.59
N PHE A 28 12.34 15.99 26.62
CA PHE A 28 10.99 15.43 26.59
C PHE A 28 10.11 16.16 25.58
N SER A 29 10.17 17.49 25.53
CA SER A 29 9.46 18.29 24.52
C SER A 29 9.90 17.97 23.09
N ILE A 30 11.22 17.83 22.87
CA ILE A 30 11.75 17.46 21.55
C ILE A 30 11.28 16.05 21.18
N GLY A 31 11.39 15.09 22.11
CA GLY A 31 10.92 13.72 21.89
C GLY A 31 9.43 13.66 21.55
N TYR A 32 8.61 14.45 22.23
CA TYR A 32 7.17 14.54 21.95
C TYR A 32 6.89 15.06 20.54
N VAL A 33 7.53 16.15 20.12
CA VAL A 33 7.35 16.72 18.77
C VAL A 33 7.81 15.73 17.69
N LEU A 34 8.90 15.01 17.91
CA LEU A 34 9.37 14.00 16.97
C LEU A 34 8.36 12.86 16.85
N LEU A 35 7.84 12.35 17.96
CA LEU A 35 6.80 11.30 17.95
C LEU A 35 5.52 11.75 17.24
N ASP A 36 5.09 12.98 17.50
CA ASP A 36 3.91 13.56 16.83
C ASP A 36 4.11 13.66 15.32
N SER A 37 5.28 14.16 14.89
CA SER A 37 5.62 14.24 13.46
C SER A 37 5.69 12.86 12.78
N LEU A 38 6.24 11.86 13.46
CA LEU A 38 6.30 10.49 12.96
C LEU A 38 4.90 9.89 12.85
N CYS A 39 4.06 10.07 13.87
CA CYS A 39 2.68 9.63 13.86
C CYS A 39 1.89 10.26 12.70
N GLY A 40 2.05 11.57 12.48
CA GLY A 40 1.45 12.28 11.34
C GLY A 40 1.88 11.69 10.00
N SER A 41 3.19 11.51 9.78
CA SER A 41 3.70 10.92 8.54
C SER A 41 3.22 9.48 8.30
N LEU A 42 3.09 8.69 9.37
CA LEU A 42 2.62 7.31 9.28
C LEU A 42 1.13 7.28 8.94
N SER A 43 0.34 8.18 9.55
CA SER A 43 -1.08 8.33 9.24
C SER A 43 -1.31 8.75 7.79
N ASP A 44 -0.53 9.70 7.28
CA ASP A 44 -0.58 10.11 5.88
C ASP A 44 -0.25 8.95 4.93
N ARG A 45 0.74 8.12 5.30
CA ARG A 45 1.10 6.94 4.51
C ARG A 45 0.00 5.88 4.52
N ILE A 46 -0.64 5.65 5.65
CA ILE A 46 -1.79 4.74 5.77
C ILE A 46 -2.92 5.24 4.86
N ARG A 47 -3.29 6.51 4.97
CA ARG A 47 -4.35 7.11 4.12
C ARG A 47 -4.06 6.95 2.63
N ARG A 48 -2.80 7.17 2.20
CA ARG A 48 -2.41 6.95 0.80
C ARG A 48 -2.63 5.50 0.36
N LEU A 49 -2.18 4.54 1.17
CA LEU A 49 -2.35 3.12 0.86
C LEU A 49 -3.83 2.72 0.83
N GLU A 50 -4.64 3.24 1.75
CA GLU A 50 -6.09 3.03 1.77
C GLU A 50 -6.73 3.56 0.47
N THR A 51 -6.38 4.78 0.05
CA THR A 51 -6.90 5.35 -1.21
C THR A 51 -6.45 4.56 -2.44
N GLU A 52 -5.21 4.09 -2.48
CA GLU A 52 -4.72 3.24 -3.58
C GLU A 52 -5.46 1.90 -3.63
N GLN A 53 -5.76 1.32 -2.47
CA GLN A 53 -6.52 0.08 -2.38
C GLN A 53 -7.95 0.28 -2.89
N GLU A 54 -8.65 1.34 -2.46
CA GLU A 54 -10.00 1.66 -2.94
C GLU A 54 -10.03 1.87 -4.46
N ASP A 55 -9.05 2.57 -5.01
CA ASP A 55 -8.91 2.78 -6.45
C ASP A 55 -8.69 1.47 -7.22
N LEU A 56 -7.85 0.57 -6.70
CA LEU A 56 -7.61 -0.74 -7.30
C LEU A 56 -8.86 -1.61 -7.23
N ASP A 57 -9.55 -1.66 -6.10
CA ASP A 57 -10.80 -2.40 -5.94
C ASP A 57 -11.87 -1.88 -6.90
N PHE A 58 -11.96 -0.56 -7.08
CA PHE A 58 -12.86 0.04 -8.06
C PHE A 58 -12.51 -0.39 -9.49
N LYS A 59 -11.22 -0.37 -9.86
CA LYS A 59 -10.75 -0.84 -11.19
C LYS A 59 -11.08 -2.31 -11.41
N VAL A 60 -10.84 -3.16 -10.41
CA VAL A 60 -11.15 -4.60 -10.48
C VAL A 60 -12.65 -4.80 -10.67
N ARG A 61 -13.50 -4.14 -9.87
CA ARG A 61 -14.96 -4.24 -10.01
C ARG A 61 -15.43 -3.78 -11.39
N ARG A 62 -14.86 -2.69 -11.91
CA ARG A 62 -15.17 -2.19 -13.25
C ARG A 62 -14.81 -3.20 -14.33
N GLU A 63 -13.61 -3.77 -14.27
CA GLU A 63 -13.15 -4.78 -15.23
C GLU A 63 -13.95 -6.08 -15.10
N GLN A 64 -14.30 -6.50 -13.89
CA GLN A 64 -15.19 -7.64 -13.64
C GLN A 64 -16.57 -7.40 -14.25
N ASN A 65 -17.16 -6.22 -14.06
CA ASN A 65 -18.45 -5.87 -14.66
C ASN A 65 -18.37 -5.82 -16.19
N ARG A 66 -17.29 -5.25 -16.74
CA ARG A 66 -17.06 -5.21 -18.19
C ARG A 66 -16.92 -6.62 -18.75
N TRP A 67 -16.14 -7.46 -18.07
CA TRP A 67 -15.94 -8.84 -18.48
C TRP A 67 -17.25 -9.62 -18.41
N ALA A 68 -17.96 -9.56 -17.29
CA ALA A 68 -19.26 -10.21 -17.11
C ALA A 68 -20.23 -9.83 -18.22
N ALA A 69 -20.32 -8.54 -18.57
CA ALA A 69 -21.15 -8.07 -19.67
C ALA A 69 -20.73 -8.70 -21.02
N MET A 70 -19.43 -8.73 -21.35
CA MET A 70 -18.93 -9.31 -22.59
C MET A 70 -19.07 -10.84 -22.67
N THR A 71 -19.04 -11.55 -21.53
CA THR A 71 -19.15 -13.01 -21.49
C THR A 71 -20.58 -13.53 -21.32
N THR A 72 -21.58 -12.65 -21.35
CA THR A 72 -22.97 -13.12 -21.41
C THR A 72 -23.20 -13.89 -22.71
N ALA A 73 -24.03 -14.93 -22.67
CA ALA A 73 -24.31 -15.79 -23.83
C ALA A 73 -24.78 -14.97 -25.04
N ASP A 74 -25.71 -14.03 -24.82
CA ASP A 74 -26.24 -13.15 -25.86
C ASP A 74 -25.16 -12.31 -26.55
N GLN A 75 -24.20 -11.76 -25.77
CA GLN A 75 -23.11 -10.96 -26.33
C GLN A 75 -22.10 -11.81 -27.09
N ILE A 76 -21.86 -13.04 -26.62
CA ILE A 76 -21.00 -14.01 -27.33
C ILE A 76 -21.66 -14.41 -28.65
N GLU A 77 -22.95 -14.74 -28.66
CA GLU A 77 -23.69 -15.09 -29.88
C GLU A 77 -23.73 -13.92 -30.87
N LEU A 78 -23.94 -12.69 -30.38
CA LEU A 78 -23.92 -11.49 -31.21
C LEU A 78 -22.54 -11.23 -31.82
N ALA A 79 -21.47 -11.44 -31.04
CA ALA A 79 -20.09 -11.33 -31.53
C ALA A 79 -19.77 -12.42 -32.57
N LEU A 80 -20.19 -13.67 -32.33
CA LEU A 80 -20.02 -14.78 -33.27
C LEU A 80 -20.74 -14.49 -34.59
N ASN A 81 -21.99 -14.04 -34.53
CA ASN A 81 -22.78 -13.66 -35.70
C ASN A 81 -22.12 -12.50 -36.47
N ARG A 82 -21.59 -11.49 -35.78
CA ARG A 82 -20.89 -10.35 -36.41
C ARG A 82 -19.66 -10.80 -37.21
N HIS A 83 -18.98 -11.85 -36.75
CA HIS A 83 -17.81 -12.41 -37.42
C HIS A 83 -18.13 -13.58 -38.37
N GLY A 84 -19.42 -13.89 -38.59
CA GLY A 84 -19.86 -14.98 -39.47
C GLY A 84 -19.47 -16.38 -38.97
N LEU A 85 -19.22 -16.51 -37.66
CA LEU A 85 -18.83 -17.78 -37.04
C LEU A 85 -20.08 -18.49 -36.54
N ASN A 86 -20.32 -19.71 -37.03
CA ASN A 86 -21.38 -20.58 -36.52
C ASN A 86 -20.79 -21.54 -35.49
N MET A 87 -20.71 -21.08 -34.23
CA MET A 87 -20.30 -21.90 -33.09
C MET A 87 -21.48 -22.10 -32.15
N THR A 88 -21.77 -23.35 -31.83
CA THR A 88 -22.75 -23.73 -30.80
C THR A 88 -22.06 -23.86 -29.44
N LEU A 89 -22.75 -23.52 -28.35
CA LEU A 89 -22.23 -23.82 -27.01
C LEU A 89 -21.95 -25.34 -26.88
N PRO A 90 -20.83 -25.73 -26.25
CA PRO A 90 -20.51 -27.14 -26.06
C PRO A 90 -21.53 -27.81 -25.13
N SER A 91 -21.84 -29.07 -25.39
CA SER A 91 -22.69 -29.86 -24.49
C SER A 91 -21.95 -30.16 -23.18
N GLY A 92 -22.68 -30.41 -22.09
CA GLY A 92 -22.06 -30.67 -20.78
C GLY A 92 -21.06 -31.83 -20.77
N GLU A 93 -21.23 -32.80 -21.68
CA GLU A 93 -20.32 -33.94 -21.86
C GLU A 93 -18.97 -33.56 -22.48
N GLN A 94 -18.91 -32.42 -23.20
CA GLN A 94 -17.69 -31.89 -23.81
C GLN A 94 -16.89 -31.00 -22.84
N VAL A 95 -17.42 -30.72 -21.64
CA VAL A 95 -16.77 -29.84 -20.66
C VAL A 95 -15.90 -30.68 -19.71
N VAL A 96 -14.58 -30.60 -19.88
CA VAL A 96 -13.62 -31.20 -18.95
C VAL A 96 -13.46 -30.30 -17.72
N ARG A 97 -13.97 -30.76 -16.57
CA ARG A 97 -13.78 -30.07 -15.29
C ARG A 97 -12.45 -30.45 -14.67
N LEU A 98 -11.51 -29.52 -14.64
CA LEU A 98 -10.25 -29.69 -13.94
C LEU A 98 -10.50 -29.60 -12.42
N ARG A 99 -10.11 -30.63 -11.67
CA ARG A 99 -10.07 -30.56 -10.21
C ARG A 99 -8.88 -29.69 -9.82
N VAL A 100 -9.11 -28.70 -8.98
CA VAL A 100 -8.03 -27.92 -8.37
C VAL A 100 -7.34 -28.85 -7.37
N ASP A 101 -6.13 -29.28 -7.68
CA ASP A 101 -5.31 -30.00 -6.71
C ASP A 101 -5.02 -29.07 -5.52
N PRO A 102 -5.22 -29.53 -4.26
CA PRO A 102 -4.99 -28.71 -3.07
C PRO A 102 -3.53 -28.27 -2.90
N ALA A 103 -2.61 -28.89 -3.64
CA ALA A 103 -1.20 -28.51 -3.67
C ALA A 103 -0.92 -27.23 -4.49
N GLY A 104 -1.92 -26.66 -5.18
CA GLY A 104 -1.73 -25.52 -6.07
C GLY A 104 -0.88 -25.94 -7.27
N GLY A 105 -1.53 -26.30 -8.38
CA GLY A 105 -0.82 -26.67 -9.60
C GLY A 105 0.25 -25.63 -9.94
N VAL A 106 1.51 -26.07 -10.06
CA VAL A 106 2.63 -25.20 -10.41
C VAL A 106 2.32 -24.56 -11.76
N TYR A 107 2.10 -23.24 -11.78
CA TYR A 107 1.94 -22.49 -13.02
C TYR A 107 3.21 -22.69 -13.86
N ARG A 108 3.09 -23.45 -14.95
CA ARG A 108 4.17 -23.58 -15.94
C ARG A 108 3.94 -22.54 -17.01
N ALA A 109 4.90 -21.62 -17.15
CA ALA A 109 4.88 -20.59 -18.18
C ALA A 109 4.74 -21.25 -19.57
N ARG A 110 3.88 -20.64 -20.40
CA ARG A 110 3.47 -21.12 -21.74
C ARG A 110 4.66 -21.44 -22.66
N ASP A 111 5.80 -20.80 -22.42
CA ASP A 111 7.03 -20.93 -23.22
C ASP A 111 7.63 -22.34 -23.22
N GLN A 112 7.30 -23.17 -22.21
CA GLN A 112 7.79 -24.55 -22.13
C GLN A 112 7.19 -25.49 -23.19
N PHE A 113 6.03 -25.15 -23.76
CA PHE A 113 5.38 -25.95 -24.80
C PHE A 113 5.88 -25.65 -26.21
N ALA A 114 6.56 -24.52 -26.42
CA ALA A 114 7.04 -24.11 -27.74
C ALA A 114 8.34 -24.82 -28.18
N ARG A 115 9.03 -25.54 -27.27
CA ARG A 115 10.33 -26.19 -27.55
C ARG A 115 10.30 -27.71 -27.70
N ARG A 116 9.13 -28.32 -27.87
CA ARG A 116 9.01 -29.75 -28.22
C ARG A 116 8.51 -29.88 -29.65
N GLN A 117 9.40 -29.69 -30.61
CA GLN A 117 9.29 -30.19 -31.98
C GLN A 117 10.60 -30.84 -32.35
#